data_AF-F9HMS4-F1
#
_entry.id   AF-F9HMS4-F1
#
_cell.length_a   1.000
_cell.length_b   1.000
_cell.length_c   1.000
_cell.angle_alpha   90.00
_cell.angle_beta   90.00
_cell.angle_gamma   90.00
#
_symmetry.space_group_name_H-M   'P 1'
#
loop_
_entity.id
_entity.type
_entity.pdbx_description
1 polymer ?
#
loop_
_entity_poly.entity_id
_entity_poly.type
_entity_poly.pdbx_seq_one_letter_code
_entity_poly.pdbx_strand_id
1 'polypeptide(L)'
;MKNQLALSGEKLDEKVYPQLFHHVGMIRGEYLLRELNQNILLPSCQQFVKDYLETICSLYSDEEIWYRFSELTNIEANCLEGTKEHFDEGHPLFGYRGTRRLLVCPDEFQAEANVVTEVYQTNPNLSVIFPFVNDAEQLKQAITVLRQHGFTGKVATMIELPSAYFDLDRILETSISKIIVGMNDLTSFVFATVRNSQWHDMESPIMLDMLRQMQDKARTKKIDFAVAGYLNASFIQKMNLMGIKCIIHYSSIPEIFDLEIDYPDHLKRVKEVSINYKGATHDTARNVECLQANQSLNWR
;
A
#
# COMPACT_ATOMS: atom_id res chain seq x y z
N MET A 1 -3.71 -18.90 -14.49
CA MET A 1 -3.85 -17.43 -14.39
C MET A 1 -2.50 -16.86 -13.96
N LYS A 2 -2.04 -15.76 -14.55
CA LYS A 2 -0.81 -15.09 -14.09
C LYS A 2 -1.16 -14.07 -12.99
N ASN A 3 -0.40 -14.09 -11.90
CA ASN A 3 -0.52 -13.14 -10.80
C ASN A 3 0.21 -11.83 -11.14
N GLN A 4 0.24 -10.89 -10.21
CA GLN A 4 0.93 -9.60 -10.36
C GLN A 4 2.04 -9.47 -9.32
N LEU A 5 3.04 -8.66 -9.62
CA LEU A 5 4.17 -8.41 -8.73
C LEU A 5 3.96 -7.14 -7.91
N ALA A 6 4.29 -7.19 -6.61
CA ALA A 6 4.42 -6.03 -5.76
C ALA A 6 5.89 -5.73 -5.44
N LEU A 7 6.33 -4.51 -5.76
CA LEU A 7 7.67 -4.00 -5.50
C LEU A 7 7.65 -2.99 -4.34
N SER A 8 8.77 -2.91 -3.64
CA SER A 8 9.03 -2.04 -2.49
C SER A 8 10.37 -1.30 -2.63
N GLY A 9 10.79 -0.98 -3.86
CA GLY A 9 12.03 -0.28 -4.14
C GLY A 9 13.19 -1.16 -4.62
N GLU A 10 12.95 -2.46 -4.82
CA GLU A 10 13.95 -3.36 -5.38
C GLU A 10 14.37 -2.87 -6.77
N LYS A 11 15.68 -2.80 -7.01
CA LYS A 11 16.24 -2.48 -8.33
C LYS A 11 16.10 -3.73 -9.19
N LEU A 12 15.67 -3.59 -10.44
CA LEU A 12 15.48 -4.73 -11.33
C LEU A 12 16.27 -4.49 -12.60
N ASP A 13 17.06 -5.48 -13.00
CA ASP A 13 17.77 -5.48 -14.28
C ASP A 13 16.93 -6.14 -15.38
N GLU A 14 16.02 -7.05 -15.01
CA GLU A 14 15.11 -7.74 -15.93
C GLU A 14 13.72 -7.97 -15.32
N LYS A 15 12.76 -8.41 -16.16
CA LYS A 15 11.40 -8.75 -15.71
C LYS A 15 11.46 -9.96 -14.78
N VAL A 16 10.84 -9.82 -13.61
CA VAL A 16 10.83 -10.87 -12.58
C VAL A 16 9.84 -11.96 -12.97
N TYR A 17 10.34 -13.17 -13.23
CA TYR A 17 9.55 -14.37 -13.51
C TYR A 17 8.31 -14.11 -14.41
N PRO A 18 8.49 -13.67 -15.67
CA PRO A 18 7.38 -13.28 -16.57
C PRO A 18 6.41 -14.43 -16.90
N GLN A 19 6.79 -15.67 -16.61
CA GLN A 19 5.91 -16.84 -16.66
C GLN A 19 4.90 -16.88 -15.50
N LEU A 20 5.26 -16.34 -14.32
CA LEU A 20 4.42 -16.28 -13.12
C LEU A 20 3.65 -14.95 -13.01
N PHE A 21 4.33 -13.85 -13.32
CA PHE A 21 3.80 -12.50 -13.15
C PHE A 21 3.47 -11.87 -14.50
N HIS A 22 2.29 -11.26 -14.58
CA HIS A 22 1.85 -10.57 -15.79
C HIS A 22 2.48 -9.17 -15.91
N HIS A 23 2.55 -8.42 -14.81
CA HIS A 23 3.12 -7.07 -14.72
C HIS A 23 3.33 -6.69 -13.25
N VAL A 24 3.89 -5.49 -13.01
CA VAL A 24 3.97 -4.88 -11.69
C VAL A 24 2.62 -4.29 -11.29
N GLY A 25 1.88 -5.06 -10.50
CA GLY A 25 0.53 -4.70 -10.04
C GLY A 25 0.50 -3.70 -8.91
N MET A 26 1.64 -3.44 -8.26
CA MET A 26 1.78 -2.43 -7.21
C MET A 26 3.25 -2.09 -6.92
N ILE A 27 3.63 -0.82 -6.98
CA ILE A 27 4.86 -0.29 -6.40
C ILE A 27 4.47 0.45 -5.13
N ARG A 28 5.08 0.10 -4.00
CA ARG A 28 4.73 0.67 -2.69
C ARG A 28 5.54 1.93 -2.43
N GLY A 29 4.93 3.09 -2.68
CA GLY A 29 5.61 4.39 -2.63
C GLY A 29 6.32 4.70 -1.32
N GLU A 30 5.80 4.22 -0.18
CA GLU A 30 6.41 4.49 1.12
C GLU A 30 7.85 3.98 1.24
N TYR A 31 8.23 2.90 0.55
CA TYR A 31 9.59 2.37 0.64
C TYR A 31 10.58 3.13 -0.21
N LEU A 32 10.14 3.83 -1.25
CA LEU A 32 11.02 4.70 -2.03
C LEU A 32 11.48 5.90 -1.18
N LEU A 33 10.56 6.48 -0.40
CA LEU A 33 10.87 7.56 0.55
C LEU A 33 11.79 7.04 1.68
N ARG A 34 11.49 5.86 2.21
CA ARG A 34 12.26 5.24 3.31
C ARG A 34 13.66 4.80 2.91
N GLU A 35 13.87 4.40 1.65
CA GLU A 35 15.19 4.06 1.12
C GLU A 35 16.17 5.22 1.32
N LEU A 36 15.71 6.45 1.07
CA LEU A 36 16.50 7.66 1.26
C LEU A 36 16.38 8.26 2.67
N ASN A 37 15.42 7.78 3.48
CA ASN A 37 15.00 8.42 4.73
C ASN A 37 14.61 9.90 4.54
N GLN A 38 13.98 10.21 3.41
CA GLN A 38 13.62 11.57 3.02
C GLN A 38 12.13 11.67 2.68
N ASN A 39 11.55 12.82 2.99
CA ASN A 39 10.19 13.17 2.61
C ASN A 39 10.15 13.59 1.13
N ILE A 40 9.03 13.33 0.46
CA ILE A 40 8.78 13.69 -0.94
C ILE A 40 8.86 15.20 -1.22
N LEU A 41 8.85 16.04 -0.19
CA LEU A 41 9.11 17.48 -0.31
C LEU A 41 10.55 17.82 -0.73
N LEU A 42 11.51 16.93 -0.51
CA LEU A 42 12.90 17.15 -0.88
C LEU A 42 13.14 16.82 -2.36
N PRO A 43 13.82 17.70 -3.13
CA PRO A 43 14.08 17.46 -4.55
C PRO A 43 14.86 16.15 -4.84
N SER A 44 15.77 15.77 -3.95
CA SER A 44 16.50 14.48 -4.05
C SER A 44 15.57 13.28 -3.97
N CYS A 45 14.55 13.34 -3.10
CA CYS A 45 13.55 12.29 -2.96
C CYS A 45 12.65 12.23 -4.21
N GLN A 46 12.20 13.39 -4.70
CA GLN A 46 11.41 13.48 -5.93
C GLN A 46 12.15 12.88 -7.13
N GLN A 47 13.43 13.23 -7.30
CA GLN A 47 14.25 12.70 -8.39
C GLN A 47 14.43 11.19 -8.27
N PHE A 48 14.69 10.66 -7.07
CA PHE A 48 14.84 9.23 -6.86
C PHE A 48 13.56 8.44 -7.17
N VAL A 49 12.39 8.93 -6.72
CA VAL A 49 11.11 8.30 -7.04
C VAL A 49 10.87 8.33 -8.54
N LYS A 50 11.13 9.48 -9.20
CA LYS A 50 11.01 9.62 -10.65
C LYS A 50 11.88 8.59 -11.39
N ASP A 51 13.18 8.56 -11.10
CA ASP A 51 14.14 7.66 -11.75
C ASP A 51 13.76 6.18 -11.57
N TYR A 52 13.30 5.81 -10.37
CA TYR A 52 12.83 4.47 -10.09
C TYR A 52 11.61 4.11 -10.96
N LEU A 53 10.60 4.99 -11.00
CA LEU A 53 9.39 4.74 -11.77
C LEU A 53 9.66 4.70 -13.28
N GLU A 54 10.48 5.60 -13.81
CA GLU A 54 10.90 5.59 -15.22
C GLU A 54 11.62 4.29 -15.59
N THR A 55 12.50 3.80 -14.70
CA THR A 55 13.21 2.53 -14.90
C THR A 55 12.23 1.36 -14.98
N ILE A 56 11.29 1.25 -14.03
CA ILE A 56 10.32 0.16 -14.02
C ILE A 56 9.34 0.27 -15.20
N CYS A 57 8.87 1.47 -15.55
CA CYS A 57 7.98 1.67 -16.68
C CYS A 57 8.65 1.31 -18.01
N SER A 58 9.93 1.65 -18.18
CA SER A 58 10.73 1.27 -19.35
C SER A 58 10.93 -0.25 -19.44
N LEU A 59 11.23 -0.90 -18.31
CA LEU A 59 11.42 -2.34 -18.23
C LEU A 59 10.15 -3.13 -18.58
N TYR A 60 8.97 -2.58 -18.28
CA TYR A 60 7.65 -3.16 -18.57
C TYR A 60 6.85 -2.31 -19.55
N SER A 61 7.48 -1.86 -20.64
CA SER A 61 6.92 -0.88 -21.59
C SER A 61 5.61 -1.31 -22.27
N ASP A 62 5.37 -2.61 -22.41
CA ASP A 62 4.15 -3.17 -23.02
C ASP A 62 3.03 -3.42 -22.00
N GLU A 63 3.31 -3.24 -20.70
CA GLU A 63 2.40 -3.58 -19.62
C GLU A 63 2.08 -2.38 -18.73
N GLU A 64 0.85 -2.37 -18.20
CA GLU A 64 0.44 -1.38 -17.21
C GLU A 64 1.18 -1.58 -15.88
N ILE A 65 1.71 -0.48 -15.33
CA ILE A 65 2.41 -0.44 -14.05
C ILE A 65 1.62 0.39 -13.06
N TRP A 66 1.44 -0.14 -11.86
CA TRP A 66 0.64 0.52 -10.84
C TRP A 66 1.51 1.03 -9.70
N TYR A 67 1.57 2.35 -9.54
CA TYR A 67 2.20 3.00 -8.39
C TYR A 67 1.17 3.29 -7.30
N ARG A 68 1.41 2.84 -6.07
CA ARG A 68 0.59 3.20 -4.93
C ARG A 68 1.20 4.40 -4.23
N PHE A 69 0.40 5.46 -4.06
CA PHE A 69 0.80 6.62 -3.28
C PHE A 69 1.31 6.21 -1.90
N SER A 70 2.24 6.99 -1.37
CA SER A 70 2.90 6.70 -0.10
C SER A 70 1.90 6.48 1.04
N GLU A 71 2.10 5.38 1.78
CA GLU A 71 1.25 4.99 2.91
C GLU A 71 2.09 4.83 4.19
N LEU A 72 2.71 5.93 4.61
CA LEU A 72 3.49 6.00 5.84
C LEU A 72 2.55 6.12 7.05
N THR A 73 2.86 5.40 8.13
CA THR A 73 2.33 5.75 9.46
C THR A 73 2.93 7.07 9.93
N ASN A 74 2.28 7.76 10.87
CA ASN A 74 2.84 9.00 11.41
C ASN A 74 4.20 8.80 12.08
N ILE A 75 4.42 7.65 12.73
CA ILE A 75 5.74 7.29 13.28
C ILE A 75 6.80 7.26 12.17
N GLU A 76 6.48 6.67 11.02
CA GLU A 76 7.42 6.61 9.89
C GLU A 76 7.63 7.96 9.24
N ALA A 77 6.54 8.70 8.97
CA ALA A 77 6.61 10.02 8.35
C ALA A 77 7.38 11.04 9.21
N ASN A 78 7.18 11.03 10.53
CA ASN A 78 7.86 11.95 11.46
C ASN A 78 9.38 11.74 11.51
N CYS A 79 9.88 10.57 11.10
CA CYS A 79 11.31 10.25 11.08
C CYS A 79 12.02 10.64 9.77
N LEU A 80 11.27 10.99 8.71
CA LEU A 80 11.86 11.36 7.43
C LEU A 80 12.42 12.78 7.47
N GLU A 81 13.61 12.95 6.89
CA GLU A 81 14.19 14.27 6.69
C GLU A 81 13.29 15.10 5.75
N GLY A 82 13.01 16.35 6.12
CA GLY A 82 12.18 17.26 5.31
C GLY A 82 10.67 17.14 5.56
N THR A 83 10.22 16.28 6.49
CA THR A 83 8.83 16.29 6.96
C THR A 83 8.51 17.64 7.61
N LYS A 84 7.45 18.30 7.13
CA LYS A 84 6.96 19.57 7.69
C LYS A 84 5.92 19.36 8.79
N GLU A 85 4.92 18.53 8.49
CA GLU A 85 3.78 18.29 9.38
C GLU A 85 4.00 17.00 10.18
N HIS A 86 4.09 17.17 11.50
CA HIS A 86 4.26 16.09 12.46
C HIS A 86 2.96 15.89 13.25
N PHE A 87 2.48 14.65 13.28
CA PHE A 87 1.31 14.27 14.07
C PHE A 87 1.74 13.32 15.18
N ASP A 88 1.19 13.53 16.37
CA ASP A 88 1.27 12.58 17.47
C ASP A 88 0.05 11.66 17.43
N GLU A 89 0.25 10.36 17.55
CA GLU A 89 -0.83 9.39 17.61
C GLU A 89 -0.55 8.26 18.61
N GLY A 90 -1.54 7.95 19.44
CA GLY A 90 -1.49 6.78 20.32
C GLY A 90 -1.76 5.45 19.58
N HIS A 91 -2.31 5.50 18.36
CA HIS A 91 -2.77 4.30 17.66
C HIS A 91 -2.42 4.24 16.16
N PRO A 92 -1.21 3.73 15.84
CA PRO A 92 -0.71 3.16 14.59
C PRO A 92 -1.61 3.10 13.35
N LEU A 93 -2.70 2.39 13.60
CA LEU A 93 -3.56 1.78 12.60
C LEU A 93 -4.74 2.68 12.25
N PHE A 94 -5.09 3.66 13.10
CA PHE A 94 -6.27 4.50 12.92
C PHE A 94 -5.93 5.94 12.52
N GLY A 95 -4.66 6.29 12.51
CA GLY A 95 -4.20 7.66 12.32
C GLY A 95 -4.22 8.20 10.88
N TYR A 96 -3.38 9.21 10.67
CA TYR A 96 -3.21 9.89 9.38
C TYR A 96 -2.19 9.14 8.52
N ARG A 97 -2.67 8.18 7.73
CA ARG A 97 -1.89 7.43 6.74
C ARG A 97 -2.63 7.30 5.41
N GLY A 98 -1.90 6.97 4.35
CA GLY A 98 -2.43 6.82 3.01
C GLY A 98 -3.21 8.05 2.56
N THR A 99 -4.39 7.85 1.93
CA THR A 99 -5.20 8.95 1.39
C THR A 99 -5.60 9.99 2.45
N ARG A 100 -5.74 9.60 3.74
CA ARG A 100 -6.00 10.57 4.82
C ARG A 100 -4.86 11.56 4.98
N ARG A 101 -3.61 11.09 4.97
CA ARG A 101 -2.43 11.95 5.06
C ARG A 101 -2.29 12.82 3.81
N LEU A 102 -2.49 12.24 2.62
CA LEU A 102 -2.43 12.99 1.37
C LEU A 102 -3.36 14.21 1.37
N LEU A 103 -4.58 14.06 1.91
CA LEU A 103 -5.56 15.17 1.96
C LEU A 103 -5.29 16.18 3.09
N VAL A 104 -4.64 15.78 4.18
CA VAL A 104 -4.31 16.68 5.31
C VAL A 104 -2.97 17.40 5.09
N CYS A 105 -2.04 16.78 4.36
CA CYS A 105 -0.73 17.32 4.02
C CYS A 105 -0.66 17.62 2.50
N PRO A 106 -1.32 18.69 2.02
CA PRO A 106 -1.45 18.96 0.59
C PRO A 106 -0.10 19.20 -0.11
N ASP A 107 0.89 19.78 0.57
CA ASP A 107 2.24 19.97 0.02
C ASP A 107 2.89 18.62 -0.35
N GLU A 108 2.78 17.61 0.52
CA GLU A 108 3.35 16.29 0.29
C GLU A 108 2.63 15.60 -0.87
N PHE A 109 1.29 15.66 -0.88
CA PHE A 109 0.49 15.07 -1.95
C PHE A 109 0.75 15.75 -3.30
N GLN A 110 0.86 17.07 -3.33
CA GLN A 110 1.18 17.81 -4.55
C GLN A 110 2.57 17.43 -5.08
N ALA A 111 3.58 17.34 -4.21
CA ALA A 111 4.92 16.92 -4.61
C ALA A 111 4.92 15.51 -5.22
N GLU A 112 4.26 14.54 -4.57
CA GLU A 112 4.14 13.17 -5.08
C GLU A 112 3.33 13.10 -6.38
N ALA A 113 2.22 13.86 -6.47
CA ALA A 113 1.37 13.95 -7.66
C ALA A 113 2.11 14.55 -8.87
N ASN A 114 2.97 15.54 -8.64
CA ASN A 114 3.80 16.13 -9.70
C ASN A 114 4.78 15.09 -10.25
N VAL A 115 5.47 14.35 -9.37
CA VAL A 115 6.42 13.29 -9.78
C VAL A 115 5.72 12.25 -10.65
N VAL A 116 4.60 11.68 -10.20
CA VAL A 116 3.90 10.64 -11.00
C VAL A 116 3.31 11.21 -12.29
N THR A 117 2.94 12.49 -12.32
CA THR A 117 2.46 13.16 -13.54
C THR A 117 3.58 13.32 -14.56
N GLU A 118 4.76 13.77 -14.14
CA GLU A 118 5.92 13.90 -15.02
C GLU A 118 6.35 12.54 -15.60
N VAL A 119 6.40 11.49 -14.77
CA VAL A 119 6.72 10.13 -15.24
C VAL A 119 5.68 9.66 -16.25
N TYR A 120 4.39 9.88 -15.98
CA TYR A 120 3.31 9.47 -16.88
C TYR A 120 3.37 10.16 -18.25
N GLN A 121 3.82 11.42 -18.32
CA GLN A 121 3.93 12.15 -19.59
C GLN A 121 4.92 11.49 -20.56
N THR A 122 5.97 10.85 -20.04
CA THR A 122 6.96 10.11 -20.85
C THR A 122 6.69 8.60 -20.89
N ASN A 123 5.96 8.07 -19.89
CA ASN A 123 5.64 6.66 -19.72
C ASN A 123 4.12 6.47 -19.50
N PRO A 124 3.31 6.44 -20.57
CA PRO A 124 1.85 6.39 -20.47
C PRO A 124 1.29 5.05 -19.96
N ASN A 125 2.16 4.07 -19.67
CA ASN A 125 1.82 2.82 -19.01
C ASN A 125 1.84 2.91 -17.47
N LEU A 126 2.10 4.09 -16.89
CA LEU A 126 1.98 4.32 -15.45
C LEU A 126 0.53 4.63 -15.04
N SER A 127 0.04 3.90 -14.05
CA SER A 127 -1.22 4.13 -13.37
C SER A 127 -1.02 4.26 -11.87
N VAL A 128 -1.99 4.84 -11.16
CA VAL A 128 -1.86 5.11 -9.71
C VAL A 128 -2.91 4.42 -8.86
N ILE A 129 -2.58 4.16 -7.60
CA ILE A 129 -3.46 3.55 -6.59
C ILE A 129 -3.54 4.48 -5.37
N PHE A 130 -4.76 4.82 -4.95
CA PHE A 130 -5.01 5.46 -3.66
C PHE A 130 -5.22 4.42 -2.55
N PRO A 131 -4.32 4.34 -1.54
CA PRO A 131 -4.48 3.45 -0.39
C PRO A 131 -5.34 4.06 0.72
N PHE A 132 -5.82 3.21 1.62
CA PHE A 132 -6.41 3.59 2.90
C PHE A 132 -7.60 4.57 2.77
N VAL A 133 -8.44 4.33 1.76
CA VAL A 133 -9.63 5.13 1.47
C VAL A 133 -10.77 4.74 2.41
N ASN A 134 -11.46 5.75 2.94
CA ASN A 134 -12.62 5.58 3.81
C ASN A 134 -13.91 5.30 3.03
N ASP A 135 -14.15 6.09 1.98
CA ASP A 135 -15.42 6.14 1.24
C ASP A 135 -15.23 6.82 -0.13
N ALA A 136 -16.30 6.86 -0.92
CA ALA A 136 -16.30 7.42 -2.27
C ALA A 136 -16.04 8.93 -2.32
N GLU A 137 -16.45 9.70 -1.30
CA GLU A 137 -16.26 11.14 -1.31
C GLU A 137 -14.79 11.49 -1.06
N GLN A 138 -14.13 10.79 -0.14
CA GLN A 138 -12.69 10.92 0.07
C GLN A 138 -11.91 10.56 -1.20
N LEU A 139 -12.28 9.47 -1.87
CA LEU A 139 -11.64 9.06 -3.12
C LEU A 139 -11.84 10.10 -4.24
N LYS A 140 -13.05 10.64 -4.40
CA LYS A 140 -13.34 11.70 -5.38
C LYS A 140 -12.49 12.95 -5.13
N GLN A 141 -12.32 13.35 -3.87
CA GLN A 141 -11.48 14.48 -3.50
C GLN A 141 -10.02 14.23 -3.92
N ALA A 142 -9.46 13.07 -3.57
CA ALA A 142 -8.10 12.72 -3.93
C ALA A 142 -7.88 12.63 -5.45
N ILE A 143 -8.82 12.03 -6.19
CA ILE A 143 -8.81 11.99 -7.65
C ILE A 143 -8.87 13.40 -8.24
N THR A 144 -9.73 14.27 -7.71
CA THR A 144 -9.88 15.65 -8.21
C THR A 144 -8.56 16.41 -8.10
N VAL A 145 -7.90 16.34 -6.93
CA VAL A 145 -6.59 16.97 -6.72
C VAL A 145 -5.56 16.41 -7.70
N LEU A 146 -5.49 15.08 -7.87
CA LEU A 146 -4.58 14.45 -8.81
C LEU A 146 -4.81 14.90 -10.26
N ARG A 147 -6.08 15.02 -10.69
CA ARG A 147 -6.41 15.52 -12.04
C ARG A 147 -6.06 16.99 -12.23
N GLN A 148 -6.20 17.82 -11.19
CA GLN A 148 -5.79 19.23 -11.23
C GLN A 148 -4.28 19.39 -11.44
N HIS A 149 -3.48 18.41 -11.00
CA HIS A 149 -2.04 18.36 -11.24
C HIS A 149 -1.66 17.77 -12.61
N GLY A 150 -2.64 17.40 -13.45
CA GLY A 150 -2.42 17.02 -14.84
C GLY A 150 -2.26 15.52 -15.10
N PHE A 151 -2.31 14.67 -14.08
CA PHE A 151 -2.28 13.22 -14.28
C PHE A 151 -3.57 12.77 -15.00
N THR A 152 -3.44 12.12 -16.16
CA THR A 152 -4.59 11.63 -16.97
C THR A 152 -4.63 10.09 -17.10
N GLY A 153 -3.69 9.38 -16.50
CA GLY A 153 -3.64 7.91 -16.47
C GLY A 153 -4.77 7.26 -15.65
N LYS A 154 -4.78 5.92 -15.58
CA LYS A 154 -5.83 5.21 -14.83
C LYS A 154 -5.60 5.35 -13.33
N VAL A 155 -6.71 5.27 -12.60
CA VAL A 155 -6.71 5.31 -11.14
C VAL A 155 -7.34 4.03 -10.60
N ALA A 156 -6.72 3.50 -9.56
CA ALA A 156 -7.23 2.42 -8.73
C ALA A 156 -7.36 2.88 -7.29
N THR A 157 -8.04 2.07 -6.48
CA THR A 157 -8.08 2.27 -5.04
C THR A 157 -7.94 0.94 -4.31
N MET A 158 -7.43 1.01 -3.08
CA MET A 158 -7.42 -0.14 -2.19
C MET A 158 -8.66 -0.16 -1.29
N ILE A 159 -9.29 -1.33 -1.17
CA ILE A 159 -10.32 -1.57 -0.15
C ILE A 159 -9.66 -2.26 1.03
N GLU A 160 -9.35 -1.46 2.05
CA GLU A 160 -8.65 -1.87 3.28
C GLU A 160 -9.50 -1.63 4.53
N LEU A 161 -10.50 -0.75 4.42
CA LEU A 161 -11.35 -0.35 5.55
C LEU A 161 -12.76 -0.92 5.36
N PRO A 162 -13.41 -1.39 6.44
CA PRO A 162 -14.80 -1.82 6.38
C PRO A 162 -15.75 -0.75 5.84
N SER A 163 -15.47 0.54 6.12
CA SER A 163 -16.26 1.65 5.57
C SER A 163 -16.24 1.68 4.04
N ALA A 164 -15.08 1.44 3.42
CA ALA A 164 -14.94 1.40 1.97
C ALA A 164 -15.63 0.17 1.36
N TYR A 165 -15.62 -0.97 2.07
CA TYR A 165 -16.41 -2.13 1.68
C TYR A 165 -17.92 -1.82 1.65
N PHE A 166 -18.44 -1.16 2.69
CA PHE A 166 -19.86 -0.81 2.75
C PHE A 166 -20.26 0.28 1.75
N ASP A 167 -19.36 1.20 1.41
CA ASP A 167 -19.58 2.26 0.41
C ASP A 167 -19.15 1.87 -1.02
N LEU A 168 -18.87 0.58 -1.25
CA LEU A 168 -18.26 0.10 -2.51
C LEU A 168 -19.03 0.52 -3.76
N ASP A 169 -20.37 0.50 -3.74
CA ASP A 169 -21.16 0.84 -4.93
C ASP A 169 -20.90 2.28 -5.40
N ARG A 170 -20.73 3.22 -4.45
CA ARG A 170 -20.39 4.62 -4.75
C ARG A 170 -18.92 4.77 -5.12
N ILE A 171 -18.03 3.98 -4.53
CA ILE A 171 -16.60 3.95 -4.90
C ILE A 171 -16.44 3.52 -6.37
N LEU A 172 -17.19 2.52 -6.83
CA LEU A 172 -17.15 2.04 -8.21
C LEU A 172 -17.63 3.09 -9.24
N GLU A 173 -18.30 4.17 -8.79
CA GLU A 173 -18.76 5.27 -9.63
C GLU A 173 -17.74 6.42 -9.74
N THR A 174 -16.58 6.31 -9.08
CA THR A 174 -15.54 7.36 -9.06
C THR A 174 -14.59 7.35 -10.26
N SER A 175 -14.96 6.64 -11.34
CA SER A 175 -14.14 6.48 -12.56
C SER A 175 -12.80 5.77 -12.36
N ILE A 176 -12.68 4.95 -11.30
CA ILE A 176 -11.56 4.02 -11.13
C ILE A 176 -11.63 2.87 -12.14
N SER A 177 -10.48 2.33 -12.51
CA SER A 177 -10.37 1.20 -13.44
C SER A 177 -10.10 -0.13 -12.72
N LYS A 178 -9.65 -0.08 -11.47
CA LYS A 178 -9.25 -1.27 -10.70
C LYS A 178 -9.47 -1.09 -9.20
N ILE A 179 -9.82 -2.18 -8.53
CA ILE A 179 -9.85 -2.31 -7.08
C ILE A 179 -8.84 -3.36 -6.63
N ILE A 180 -8.14 -3.06 -5.55
CA ILE A 180 -7.21 -3.98 -4.89
C ILE A 180 -7.66 -4.15 -3.44
N VAL A 181 -8.00 -5.37 -3.03
CA VAL A 181 -8.35 -5.62 -1.62
C VAL A 181 -7.07 -5.82 -0.83
N GLY A 182 -6.80 -4.94 0.14
CA GLY A 182 -5.66 -5.04 1.04
C GLY A 182 -5.98 -6.01 2.18
N MET A 183 -5.69 -7.30 1.98
CA MET A 183 -6.13 -8.38 2.86
C MET A 183 -5.60 -8.24 4.30
N ASN A 184 -4.37 -7.76 4.45
CA ASN A 184 -3.75 -7.55 5.76
C ASN A 184 -4.59 -6.63 6.65
N ASP A 185 -4.94 -5.47 6.13
CA ASP A 185 -5.59 -4.40 6.90
C ASP A 185 -7.10 -4.64 6.99
N LEU A 186 -7.74 -5.06 5.89
CA LEU A 186 -9.18 -5.37 5.92
C LEU A 186 -9.50 -6.47 6.93
N THR A 187 -8.72 -7.56 6.94
CA THR A 187 -8.91 -8.63 7.93
C THR A 187 -8.67 -8.12 9.36
N SER A 188 -7.63 -7.29 9.55
CA SER A 188 -7.34 -6.71 10.88
C SER A 188 -8.50 -5.87 11.40
N PHE A 189 -9.13 -5.04 10.56
CA PHE A 189 -10.25 -4.19 10.96
C PHE A 189 -11.58 -4.93 11.08
N VAL A 190 -11.84 -5.94 10.23
CA VAL A 190 -13.05 -6.76 10.32
C VAL A 190 -13.07 -7.58 11.61
N PHE A 191 -11.92 -8.14 12.01
CA PHE A 191 -11.81 -8.97 13.21
C PHE A 191 -11.36 -8.21 14.47
N ALA A 192 -10.94 -6.94 14.32
CA ALA A 192 -10.30 -6.16 15.38
C ALA A 192 -9.05 -6.86 15.97
N THR A 193 -8.16 -7.32 15.10
CA THR A 193 -6.97 -8.11 15.46
C THR A 193 -5.69 -7.57 14.83
N VAL A 194 -4.55 -7.86 15.44
CA VAL A 194 -3.23 -7.70 14.81
C VAL A 194 -2.91 -8.89 13.89
N ARG A 195 -2.05 -8.68 12.89
CA ARG A 195 -1.73 -9.66 11.83
C ARG A 195 -1.19 -11.01 12.32
N ASN A 196 -0.46 -11.02 13.44
CA ASN A 196 0.14 -12.26 13.99
C ASN A 196 -0.80 -12.97 14.99
N SER A 197 -2.04 -12.50 15.13
CA SER A 197 -3.04 -13.12 15.99
C SER A 197 -3.60 -14.38 15.32
N GLN A 198 -3.86 -15.43 16.11
CA GLN A 198 -4.60 -16.61 15.64
C GLN A 198 -6.03 -16.29 15.15
N TRP A 199 -6.55 -15.12 15.54
CA TRP A 199 -7.88 -14.63 15.16
C TRP A 199 -7.86 -13.81 13.86
N HIS A 200 -6.67 -13.57 13.29
CA HIS A 200 -6.51 -12.93 11.98
C HIS A 200 -6.59 -14.02 10.90
N ASP A 201 -7.79 -14.24 10.37
CA ASP A 201 -8.04 -15.28 9.38
C ASP A 201 -8.57 -14.70 8.06
N MET A 202 -7.64 -14.52 7.11
CA MET A 202 -7.95 -14.10 5.74
C MET A 202 -8.77 -15.12 4.94
N GLU A 203 -8.74 -16.41 5.34
CA GLU A 203 -9.43 -17.50 4.69
C GLU A 203 -10.80 -17.81 5.31
N SER A 204 -11.18 -17.05 6.34
CA SER A 204 -12.48 -17.19 7.00
C SER A 204 -13.63 -17.01 6.01
N PRO A 205 -14.78 -17.68 6.24
CA PRO A 205 -15.96 -17.53 5.37
C PRO A 205 -16.40 -16.07 5.20
N ILE A 206 -16.27 -15.25 6.25
CA ILE A 206 -16.59 -13.81 6.23
C ILE A 206 -15.75 -13.10 5.17
N MET A 207 -14.42 -13.28 5.19
CA MET A 207 -13.52 -12.62 4.25
C MET A 207 -13.73 -13.12 2.82
N LEU A 208 -13.93 -14.43 2.63
CA LEU A 208 -14.19 -15.01 1.32
C LEU A 208 -15.51 -14.54 0.71
N ASP A 209 -16.56 -14.38 1.52
CA ASP A 209 -17.85 -13.85 1.07
C ASP A 209 -17.76 -12.35 0.74
N MET A 210 -17.00 -11.57 1.52
CA MET A 210 -16.71 -10.17 1.19
C MET A 210 -15.98 -10.07 -0.16
N LEU A 211 -14.94 -10.89 -0.38
CA LEU A 211 -14.21 -10.93 -1.65
C LEU A 211 -15.12 -11.27 -2.84
N ARG A 212 -16.00 -12.27 -2.69
CA ARG A 212 -16.96 -12.65 -3.74
C ARG A 212 -17.90 -11.50 -4.07
N GLN A 213 -18.47 -10.85 -3.04
CA GLN A 213 -19.36 -9.71 -3.23
C GLN A 213 -18.67 -8.53 -3.94
N MET A 214 -17.44 -8.19 -3.53
CA MET A 214 -16.67 -7.13 -4.18
C MET A 214 -16.33 -7.49 -5.63
N GLN A 215 -15.91 -8.73 -5.90
CA GLN A 215 -15.60 -9.22 -7.25
C GLN A 215 -16.84 -9.15 -8.16
N ASP A 216 -18.01 -9.58 -7.69
CA ASP A 216 -19.24 -9.56 -8.48
C ASP A 216 -19.68 -8.13 -8.84
N LYS A 217 -19.58 -7.20 -7.87
CA LYS A 217 -19.84 -5.77 -8.09
C LYS A 217 -18.85 -5.16 -9.09
N ALA A 218 -17.55 -5.41 -8.91
CA ALA A 218 -16.51 -4.93 -9.81
C ALA A 218 -16.71 -5.46 -11.24
N ARG A 219 -17.00 -6.76 -11.39
CA ARG A 219 -17.29 -7.41 -12.69
C ARG A 219 -18.48 -6.76 -13.39
N THR A 220 -19.56 -6.46 -12.66
CA THR A 220 -20.76 -5.80 -13.21
C THR A 220 -20.43 -4.41 -13.79
N LYS A 221 -19.48 -3.70 -13.18
CA LYS A 221 -19.01 -2.37 -13.61
C LYS A 221 -17.80 -2.42 -14.56
N LYS A 222 -17.33 -3.62 -14.95
CA LYS A 222 -16.11 -3.84 -15.76
C LYS A 222 -14.85 -3.21 -15.15
N ILE A 223 -14.76 -3.24 -13.82
CA ILE A 223 -13.61 -2.77 -13.05
C ILE A 223 -12.73 -3.97 -12.72
N ASP A 224 -11.42 -3.85 -12.96
CA ASP A 224 -10.44 -4.90 -12.64
C ASP A 224 -10.40 -5.15 -11.13
N PHE A 225 -10.15 -6.41 -10.74
CA PHE A 225 -10.17 -6.82 -9.34
C PHE A 225 -8.96 -7.69 -9.01
N ALA A 226 -8.29 -7.37 -7.90
CA ALA A 226 -7.18 -8.14 -7.37
C ALA A 226 -7.15 -8.09 -5.84
N VAL A 227 -6.37 -8.99 -5.24
CA VAL A 227 -6.08 -8.99 -3.80
C VAL A 227 -4.59 -8.82 -3.57
N ALA A 228 -4.21 -8.13 -2.51
CA ALA A 228 -2.82 -7.91 -2.12
C ALA A 228 -2.64 -8.11 -0.61
N GLY A 229 -1.40 -8.32 -0.17
CA GLY A 229 -1.05 -8.53 1.23
C GLY A 229 0.12 -9.52 1.37
N TYR A 230 0.43 -9.91 2.61
CA TYR A 230 1.34 -11.02 2.84
C TYR A 230 0.54 -12.32 2.70
N LEU A 231 0.43 -12.79 1.46
CA LEU A 231 -0.37 -13.95 1.08
C LEU A 231 0.48 -15.22 1.17
N ASN A 232 -0.11 -16.33 1.60
CA ASN A 232 0.52 -17.65 1.56
C ASN A 232 0.10 -18.43 0.29
N ALA A 233 0.79 -19.53 -0.01
CA ALA A 233 0.53 -20.35 -1.20
C ALA A 233 -0.90 -20.91 -1.26
N SER A 234 -1.47 -21.34 -0.13
CA SER A 234 -2.85 -21.86 -0.02
C SER A 234 -3.87 -20.79 -0.42
N PHE A 235 -3.74 -19.59 0.15
CA PHE A 235 -4.60 -18.46 -0.16
C PHE A 235 -4.52 -18.08 -1.65
N ILE A 236 -3.30 -18.01 -2.20
CA ILE A 236 -3.08 -17.70 -3.61
C ILE A 236 -3.75 -18.74 -4.51
N GLN A 237 -3.61 -20.03 -4.21
CA GLN A 237 -4.27 -21.09 -4.97
C GLN A 237 -5.79 -20.94 -4.93
N LYS A 238 -6.36 -20.71 -3.74
CA LYS A 238 -7.80 -20.51 -3.54
C LYS A 238 -8.32 -19.30 -4.34
N MET A 239 -7.63 -18.17 -4.30
CA MET A 239 -7.98 -16.98 -5.07
C MET A 239 -7.94 -17.23 -6.58
N ASN A 240 -6.90 -17.92 -7.08
CA ASN A 240 -6.79 -18.26 -8.49
C ASN A 240 -7.92 -19.19 -8.96
N LEU A 241 -8.36 -20.14 -8.13
CA LEU A 241 -9.53 -20.98 -8.40
C LEU A 241 -10.84 -20.17 -8.44
N MET A 242 -10.93 -19.09 -7.66
CA MET A 242 -12.04 -18.13 -7.69
C MET A 242 -11.91 -17.10 -8.84
N GLY A 243 -10.89 -17.20 -9.69
CA GLY A 243 -10.64 -16.26 -10.77
C GLY A 243 -10.18 -14.87 -10.30
N ILE A 244 -9.62 -14.78 -9.09
CA ILE A 244 -9.09 -13.56 -8.49
C ILE A 244 -7.57 -13.56 -8.63
N LYS A 245 -7.02 -12.51 -9.24
CA LYS A 245 -5.56 -12.32 -9.35
C LYS A 245 -4.99 -11.87 -8.00
N CYS A 246 -3.84 -12.41 -7.62
CA CYS A 246 -3.09 -11.96 -6.45
C CYS A 246 -1.95 -11.01 -6.86
N ILE A 247 -1.69 -9.98 -6.05
CA ILE A 247 -0.49 -9.15 -6.12
C ILE A 247 0.46 -9.65 -5.03
N ILE A 248 1.57 -10.27 -5.45
CA ILE A 248 2.48 -11.00 -4.58
C ILE A 248 3.76 -10.17 -4.40
N HIS A 249 4.20 -10.01 -3.15
CA HIS A 249 5.43 -9.28 -2.83
C HIS A 249 6.65 -9.99 -3.40
N TYR A 250 7.57 -9.22 -3.99
CA TYR A 250 8.86 -9.70 -4.48
C TYR A 250 9.61 -10.52 -3.42
N SER A 251 9.67 -10.01 -2.19
CA SER A 251 10.31 -10.68 -1.04
C SER A 251 9.65 -12.00 -0.60
N SER A 252 8.42 -12.28 -1.03
CA SER A 252 7.71 -13.53 -0.73
C SER A 252 7.89 -14.60 -1.82
N ILE A 253 8.53 -14.27 -2.95
CA ILE A 253 8.72 -15.22 -4.06
C ILE A 253 9.45 -16.49 -3.62
N PRO A 254 10.57 -16.42 -2.87
CA PRO A 254 11.29 -17.62 -2.47
C PRO A 254 10.46 -18.57 -1.61
N GLU A 255 9.72 -18.02 -0.64
CA GLU A 255 8.89 -18.82 0.26
C GLU A 255 7.69 -19.46 -0.46
N ILE A 256 7.07 -18.74 -1.39
CA ILE A 256 5.82 -19.19 -2.05
C ILE A 256 6.12 -20.16 -3.20
N PHE A 257 7.19 -19.93 -3.95
CA PHE A 257 7.45 -20.62 -5.21
C PHE A 257 8.73 -21.45 -5.22
N ASP A 258 9.54 -21.42 -4.15
CA ASP A 258 10.85 -22.08 -4.09
C ASP A 258 11.80 -21.61 -5.21
N LEU A 259 11.90 -20.27 -5.34
CA LEU A 259 12.64 -19.58 -6.41
C LEU A 259 13.60 -18.53 -5.84
N GLU A 260 14.72 -18.26 -6.51
CA GLU A 260 15.69 -17.25 -6.09
C GLU A 260 15.27 -15.83 -6.52
N ILE A 261 15.78 -14.82 -5.83
CA ILE A 261 15.59 -13.41 -6.19
C ILE A 261 16.91 -12.66 -5.96
N ASP A 262 17.18 -11.62 -6.75
CA ASP A 262 18.45 -10.89 -6.71
C ASP A 262 18.62 -10.05 -5.45
N TYR A 263 17.53 -9.50 -4.90
CA TYR A 263 17.56 -8.57 -3.77
C TYR A 263 16.70 -9.04 -2.57
N PRO A 264 16.98 -10.21 -1.99
CA PRO A 264 16.12 -10.82 -0.97
C PRO A 264 16.01 -10.00 0.33
N ASP A 265 17.09 -9.32 0.71
CA ASP A 265 17.16 -8.55 1.96
C ASP A 265 16.81 -7.07 1.79
N HIS A 266 16.50 -6.59 0.57
CA HIS A 266 16.26 -5.17 0.31
C HIS A 266 15.16 -4.60 1.21
N LEU A 267 13.97 -5.21 1.20
CA LEU A 267 12.84 -4.76 2.01
C LEU A 267 13.14 -4.81 3.51
N LYS A 268 13.89 -5.83 3.96
CA LYS A 268 14.28 -5.97 5.37
C LYS A 268 15.19 -4.82 5.79
N ARG A 269 16.23 -4.52 5.00
CA ARG A 269 17.14 -3.39 5.24
C ARG A 269 16.40 -2.06 5.30
N VAL A 270 15.52 -1.77 4.33
CA VAL A 270 14.74 -0.51 4.31
C VAL A 270 13.85 -0.38 5.55
N LYS A 271 13.31 -1.51 6.04
CA LYS A 271 12.51 -1.51 7.28
C LYS A 271 13.35 -1.21 8.53
N GLU A 272 14.56 -1.75 8.61
CA GLU A 272 15.47 -1.60 9.76
C GLU A 272 16.08 -0.20 9.88
N VAL A 273 16.43 0.44 8.75
CA VAL A 273 16.97 1.82 8.74
C VAL A 273 16.00 2.79 9.42
N SER A 274 14.69 2.64 9.19
CA SER A 274 13.67 3.46 9.85
C SER A 274 13.52 3.18 11.36
N ILE A 275 13.97 2.02 11.85
CA ILE A 275 13.90 1.64 13.27
C ILE A 275 15.13 2.15 14.03
N ASN A 276 16.33 2.13 13.44
CA ASN A 276 17.55 2.56 14.13
C ASN A 276 17.58 4.07 14.45
N TYR A 277 16.88 4.91 13.67
CA TYR A 277 16.66 6.32 14.02
C TYR A 277 15.79 6.52 15.27
N LYS A 278 14.99 5.51 15.68
CA LYS A 278 14.23 5.54 16.93
C LYS A 278 15.14 5.59 18.16
N GLY A 279 16.35 5.04 18.07
CA GLY A 279 17.32 5.01 19.17
C GLY A 279 18.08 6.31 19.40
N ALA A 280 18.06 7.24 18.43
CA ALA A 280 18.84 8.48 18.49
C ALA A 280 18.05 9.70 18.97
N THR A 281 16.71 9.64 19.03
CA THR A 281 15.90 10.84 19.33
C THR A 281 14.85 10.70 20.41
N HIS A 282 14.44 9.51 20.87
CA HIS A 282 13.45 9.40 21.95
C HIS A 282 13.84 8.32 22.97
N ASP A 283 14.44 8.75 24.08
CA ASP A 283 14.45 8.02 25.35
C ASP A 283 13.01 7.84 25.83
N THR A 284 12.36 6.78 25.34
CA THR A 284 11.00 6.37 25.71
C THR A 284 10.98 5.36 26.86
N ALA A 285 12.11 5.18 27.55
CA ALA A 285 12.21 4.28 28.71
C ALA A 285 11.52 4.81 29.98
N ARG A 286 10.83 5.96 29.96
CA ARG A 286 10.18 6.54 31.15
C ARG A 286 8.66 6.36 31.30
N ASN A 287 7.96 5.76 30.33
CA ASN A 287 6.48 5.66 30.40
C ASN A 287 5.92 4.23 30.54
N VAL A 288 6.75 3.23 30.88
CA VAL A 288 6.27 1.86 31.16
C VAL A 288 6.16 1.55 32.66
N GLU A 289 6.66 2.40 33.56
CA GLU A 289 6.60 2.16 35.01
C GLU A 289 5.40 2.82 35.74
N CYS A 290 4.52 3.56 35.06
CA CYS A 290 3.39 4.24 35.73
C CYS A 290 2.02 3.58 35.57
N LEU A 291 1.95 2.34 35.06
CA LEU A 291 0.69 1.58 34.91
C LEU A 291 0.62 0.29 35.73
N GLN A 292 1.56 0.04 36.65
CA GLN A 292 1.51 -1.11 37.57
C GLN A 292 1.15 -0.77 39.03
N ALA A 293 0.73 0.46 39.33
CA ALA A 293 0.35 0.85 40.70
C ALA A 293 -1.02 1.53 40.73
N ASN A 294 -2.08 0.76 40.51
CA ASN A 294 -3.39 0.85 41.20
C ASN A 294 -4.48 0.16 40.37
N GLN A 295 -4.78 -1.10 40.69
CA GLN A 295 -6.16 -1.62 40.79
C GLN A 295 -6.09 -3.08 41.26
N SER A 296 -5.98 -3.26 42.57
CA SER A 296 -6.48 -4.46 43.25
C SER A 296 -8.00 -4.33 43.33
N LEU A 297 -8.71 -4.84 42.33
CA LEU A 297 -10.15 -5.04 42.42
C LEU A 297 -10.41 -6.50 42.81
N ASN A 298 -10.66 -6.66 44.12
CA ASN A 298 -11.14 -7.88 44.74
C ASN A 298 -12.46 -8.30 44.10
N TRP A 299 -12.50 -9.55 43.63
CA TRP A 299 -13.73 -10.24 43.26
C TRP A 299 -14.41 -10.78 44.51
N ARG A 300 -15.58 -10.23 44.85
CA ARG A 300 -16.66 -10.88 45.61
C ARG A 300 -18.00 -10.42 45.06
#